data_AF-A0A1B8FVF4-F1
#
_entry.id   AF-A0A1B8FVF4-F1
#
_cell.length_a   1.000
_cell.length_b   1.000
_cell.length_c   1.000
_cell.angle_alpha   90.00
_cell.angle_beta   90.00
_cell.angle_gamma   90.00
#
_symmetry.space_group_name_H-M   'P 1'
#
loop_
_entity.id
_entity.type
_entity.pdbx_description
1 polymer ?
#
loop_
_entity_poly.entity_id
_entity_poly.type
_entity_poly.pdbx_seq_one_letter_code
_entity_poly.pdbx_strand_id
1 'polypeptide(L)'
;MLPILKATLSLALASIVSASISSIGIARDLDEPDDYSWIKKFAAVGDSFTAGIGSGDLYDETDNSYDCSRYSYTYPVIMDHFFGPSIDKFTYTACSGAISMGIFDQINALDDDQDVVILTAGGNDLCLSKIIDKCIAGAATSDDACDAAIKHAQDALGSGGYFKDNIKDVLNAIDSKMAKDGIVVQVLYAQYFNDKTDACTSEDWQIIDLDAGAGVSLSKKRRTQFNSLVKDTNKAIKEVVEEVAADAKTMTLVTADWDVWAPLTGGQFCEPDASPDPEDDSNNNVMFFKLFTGKTPPLESRSLNTMRYDNDTSSVPEPYLSEMSKRDPVDPGCGSSSLSLPDWIGKIFHPNGLGHEVIAAFALDAIADARAEILGQGPVCPIVDKTTCYSSQGSKAYASAESLNNQIDDFCSYVKGNVPENESGWTRSKKYYEGTLDEYTMIVSLSDNAASFDESECKDAIGTIINGCDVPSGGDNPMNWKGGGKRVEGEYTYTINIYRTNRPWPPPEKSTQACEGWYKFIFQSYDMYGAGWATYDYGQKSLMKEINPCCGSGSLTGWTFDYFDEPDENGYEWHAFFHTAIGTRRRCFDNNNVQCAAGGPCDGGGCKGNG
;
A
#
# COMPACT_ATOMS: atom_id res chain seq x y z
N MET A 1 -17.98 1.84 89.65
CA MET A 1 -17.05 0.71 89.93
C MET A 1 -16.47 0.20 88.61
N LEU A 2 -15.28 -0.39 88.68
CA LEU A 2 -14.44 -0.92 87.57
C LEU A 2 -14.99 -2.31 87.04
N PRO A 3 -14.39 -3.02 86.05
CA PRO A 3 -14.31 -2.74 84.59
C PRO A 3 -14.49 -4.04 83.71
N ILE A 4 -14.08 -4.06 82.40
CA ILE A 4 -13.28 -5.14 81.67
C ILE A 4 -13.58 -5.36 80.14
N LEU A 5 -12.51 -5.17 79.32
CA LEU A 5 -12.03 -5.75 78.01
C LEU A 5 -12.84 -5.92 76.66
N LYS A 6 -12.34 -5.19 75.62
CA LYS A 6 -11.71 -5.58 74.30
C LYS A 6 -12.42 -6.21 73.05
N ALA A 7 -11.86 -5.78 71.87
CA ALA A 7 -11.82 -6.33 70.48
C ALA A 7 -12.91 -5.88 69.45
N THR A 8 -12.67 -4.94 68.49
CA THR A 8 -11.98 -4.96 67.13
C THR A 8 -12.75 -5.72 66.02
N LEU A 9 -12.88 -5.30 64.74
CA LEU A 9 -11.96 -4.57 63.82
C LEU A 9 -12.70 -3.94 62.57
N SER A 10 -12.18 -2.80 62.06
CA SER A 10 -11.98 -2.23 60.67
C SER A 10 -12.61 -2.81 59.37
N LEU A 11 -12.64 -2.15 58.18
CA LEU A 11 -12.23 -0.80 57.68
C LEU A 11 -12.98 -0.46 56.33
N ALA A 12 -13.30 0.81 56.06
CA ALA A 12 -13.30 1.41 54.70
C ALA A 12 -13.41 2.95 54.83
N LEU A 13 -12.56 3.72 54.14
CA LEU A 13 -12.54 5.19 54.21
C LEU A 13 -12.28 5.78 52.82
N ALA A 14 -13.27 6.49 52.27
CA ALA A 14 -13.08 7.38 51.15
C ALA A 14 -12.53 8.73 51.65
N SER A 15 -11.72 9.42 50.83
CA SER A 15 -11.34 10.80 51.12
C SER A 15 -11.22 11.62 49.83
N ILE A 16 -11.65 12.88 49.92
CA ILE A 16 -11.76 13.84 48.83
C ILE A 16 -10.43 14.61 48.71
N VAL A 17 -10.00 14.91 47.47
CA VAL A 17 -8.88 15.84 47.21
C VAL A 17 -9.37 16.98 46.32
N SER A 18 -9.05 18.21 46.73
CA SER A 18 -9.45 19.45 46.06
C SER A 18 -8.75 19.65 44.72
N ALA A 19 -9.47 20.19 43.74
CA ALA A 19 -8.89 20.62 42.47
C ALA A 19 -8.05 21.89 42.64
N SER A 20 -6.73 21.76 42.51
CA SER A 20 -5.83 22.87 42.20
C SER A 20 -5.72 23.02 40.68
N ILE A 21 -6.02 24.21 40.16
CA ILE A 21 -5.78 24.55 38.75
C ILE A 21 -4.27 24.69 38.56
N SER A 22 -3.61 23.59 38.22
CA SER A 22 -2.29 23.62 37.61
C SER A 22 -2.46 23.89 36.13
N SER A 23 -1.85 24.97 35.63
CA SER A 23 -1.68 25.20 34.20
C SER A 23 -0.90 24.01 33.62
N ILE A 24 -1.57 23.16 32.84
CA ILE A 24 -0.91 22.10 32.09
C ILE A 24 -0.17 22.76 30.93
N GLY A 25 1.05 23.22 31.20
CA GLY A 25 2.05 23.36 30.15
C GLY A 25 2.42 21.96 29.70
N ILE A 26 1.79 21.49 28.63
CA ILE A 26 2.32 20.37 27.86
C ILE A 26 3.60 20.91 27.23
N ALA A 27 4.74 20.64 27.86
CA ALA A 27 5.98 20.56 27.11
C ALA A 27 5.79 19.37 26.17
N ARG A 28 5.59 19.65 24.88
CA ARG A 28 5.71 18.64 23.83
C ARG A 28 7.20 18.30 23.76
N ASP A 29 7.54 17.01 23.84
CA ASP A 29 8.90 16.59 23.57
C ASP A 29 9.15 16.75 22.07
N LEU A 30 10.09 17.62 21.71
CA LEU A 30 10.49 17.89 20.31
C LEU A 30 11.42 16.78 19.75
N ASP A 31 11.42 15.64 20.42
CA ASP A 31 12.34 14.52 20.27
C ASP A 31 11.68 13.33 19.54
N GLU A 32 10.39 13.37 19.19
CA GLU A 32 9.72 12.35 18.37
C GLU A 32 9.75 12.75 16.87
N PRO A 33 10.24 11.91 15.93
CA PRO A 33 10.39 12.28 14.52
C PRO A 33 9.07 12.57 13.77
N ASP A 34 7.94 12.04 14.25
CA ASP A 34 6.60 12.31 13.77
C ASP A 34 5.90 13.49 14.49
N ASP A 35 6.56 14.18 15.43
CA ASP A 35 6.13 15.52 15.86
C ASP A 35 6.61 16.58 14.85
N TYR A 36 5.72 17.01 13.97
CA TYR A 36 5.97 18.09 13.02
C TYR A 36 5.96 19.50 13.64
N SER A 37 5.80 19.64 14.97
CA SER A 37 5.64 20.95 15.61
C SER A 37 6.88 21.86 15.57
N TRP A 38 8.04 21.32 15.19
CA TRP A 38 9.27 22.09 14.92
C TRP A 38 9.19 22.93 13.64
N ILE A 39 8.36 22.56 12.66
CA ILE A 39 8.21 23.29 11.39
C ILE A 39 7.47 24.61 11.66
N LYS A 40 8.15 25.76 11.44
CA LYS A 40 7.62 27.13 11.57
C LYS A 40 7.52 27.84 10.24
N LYS A 41 8.53 27.69 9.38
CA LYS A 41 8.53 28.17 8.00
C LYS A 41 8.50 27.01 7.03
N PHE A 42 7.44 26.98 6.23
CA PHE A 42 7.24 25.99 5.18
C PHE A 42 7.12 26.71 3.83
N ALA A 43 7.83 26.26 2.82
CA ALA A 43 7.74 26.81 1.48
C ALA A 43 7.53 25.73 0.40
N ALA A 44 6.75 26.09 -0.61
CA ALA A 44 6.40 25.25 -1.74
C ALA A 44 6.71 25.98 -3.04
N VAL A 45 7.79 25.54 -3.68
CA VAL A 45 8.32 26.04 -4.97
C VAL A 45 8.22 24.92 -6.00
N GLY A 46 8.24 25.24 -7.29
CA GLY A 46 8.26 24.24 -8.34
C GLY A 46 7.36 24.54 -9.53
N ASP A 47 7.02 23.47 -10.24
CA ASP A 47 6.22 23.48 -11.44
C ASP A 47 4.71 23.24 -11.19
N SER A 48 3.98 22.86 -12.24
CA SER A 48 2.54 22.61 -12.24
C SER A 48 2.10 21.45 -11.33
N PHE A 49 2.99 20.51 -10.99
CA PHE A 49 2.67 19.45 -10.02
C PHE A 49 2.65 19.99 -8.59
N THR A 50 3.50 20.96 -8.27
CA THR A 50 3.44 21.68 -6.97
C THR A 50 2.30 22.70 -6.96
N ALA A 51 2.03 23.38 -8.08
CA ALA A 51 0.90 24.31 -8.21
C ALA A 51 -0.48 23.60 -8.21
N GLY A 52 -0.51 22.32 -8.59
CA GLY A 52 -1.69 21.43 -8.51
C GLY A 52 -2.87 21.86 -9.38
N ILE A 53 -2.55 22.33 -10.60
CA ILE A 53 -3.50 22.83 -11.60
C ILE A 53 -4.78 21.98 -11.68
N GLY A 54 -5.93 22.59 -11.38
CA GLY A 54 -7.25 21.97 -11.43
C GLY A 54 -7.69 21.18 -10.21
N SER A 55 -6.86 21.04 -9.16
CA SER A 55 -7.19 20.29 -7.94
C SER A 55 -7.79 21.19 -6.86
N GLY A 56 -9.13 21.23 -6.80
CA GLY A 56 -9.89 22.10 -5.90
C GLY A 56 -10.29 23.41 -6.58
N ASP A 57 -10.40 24.48 -5.78
CA ASP A 57 -10.63 25.85 -6.25
C ASP A 57 -9.29 26.58 -6.50
N LEU A 58 -9.33 27.78 -7.06
CA LEU A 58 -8.14 28.64 -7.14
C LEU A 58 -7.62 28.96 -5.72
N TYR A 59 -6.31 28.96 -5.50
CA TYR A 59 -5.72 29.12 -4.17
C TYR A 59 -6.03 30.49 -3.53
N ASP A 60 -5.82 31.56 -4.28
CA ASP A 60 -6.13 32.94 -3.88
C ASP A 60 -6.55 33.74 -5.13
N GLU A 61 -7.58 34.59 -5.02
CA GLU A 61 -8.05 35.47 -6.11
C GLU A 61 -7.31 36.81 -6.15
N THR A 62 -6.44 37.09 -5.17
CA THR A 62 -5.82 38.40 -4.92
C THR A 62 -4.32 38.47 -5.16
N ASP A 63 -3.66 37.32 -5.37
CA ASP A 63 -2.26 37.20 -5.78
C ASP A 63 -2.13 36.73 -7.26
N ASN A 64 -0.95 36.26 -7.67
CA ASN A 64 -0.74 35.71 -9.02
C ASN A 64 -1.08 34.20 -9.14
N SER A 65 -1.90 33.63 -8.26
CA SER A 65 -2.31 32.22 -8.35
C SER A 65 -3.07 31.91 -9.63
N TYR A 66 -3.84 32.86 -10.17
CA TYR A 66 -4.48 32.71 -11.49
C TYR A 66 -3.44 32.55 -12.61
N ASP A 67 -2.43 33.42 -12.65
CA ASP A 67 -1.38 33.38 -13.69
C ASP A 67 -0.47 32.15 -13.55
N CYS A 68 -0.31 31.64 -12.33
CA CYS A 68 0.51 30.47 -12.02
C CYS A 68 -0.26 29.14 -11.94
N SER A 69 -1.59 29.14 -12.18
CA SER A 69 -2.48 28.00 -11.97
C SER A 69 -2.28 27.30 -10.61
N ARG A 70 -2.22 28.07 -9.51
CA ARG A 70 -2.16 27.53 -8.14
C ARG A 70 -3.57 27.27 -7.59
N TYR A 71 -3.79 26.07 -7.08
CA TYR A 71 -5.08 25.62 -6.56
C TYR A 71 -5.04 25.28 -5.07
N SER A 72 -6.22 25.10 -4.46
CA SER A 72 -6.41 24.98 -3.01
C SER A 72 -6.40 23.55 -2.45
N TYR A 73 -6.54 22.52 -3.29
CA TYR A 73 -6.50 21.12 -2.84
C TYR A 73 -5.26 20.39 -3.38
N THR A 74 -4.10 20.88 -2.95
CA THR A 74 -2.79 20.48 -3.46
C THR A 74 -1.93 19.94 -2.32
N TYR A 75 -0.95 19.09 -2.63
CA TYR A 75 -0.15 18.43 -1.59
C TYR A 75 0.54 19.41 -0.62
N PRO A 76 1.04 20.60 -1.03
CA PRO A 76 1.56 21.58 -0.08
C PRO A 76 0.48 22.15 0.85
N VAL A 77 -0.72 22.44 0.33
CA VAL A 77 -1.81 23.00 1.15
C VAL A 77 -2.39 21.95 2.11
N ILE A 78 -2.43 20.67 1.69
CA ILE A 78 -2.75 19.54 2.57
C ILE A 78 -1.74 19.43 3.71
N MET A 79 -0.44 19.57 3.42
CA MET A 79 0.63 19.55 4.42
C MET A 79 0.57 20.77 5.36
N ASP A 80 0.34 21.97 4.84
CA ASP A 80 0.18 23.20 5.65
C ASP A 80 -0.99 23.06 6.64
N HIS A 81 -2.14 22.56 6.17
CA HIS A 81 -3.28 22.25 7.04
C HIS A 81 -2.99 21.13 8.07
N PHE A 82 -2.16 20.14 7.71
CA PHE A 82 -1.76 19.04 8.61
C PHE A 82 -0.82 19.52 9.72
N PHE A 83 0.18 20.35 9.40
CA PHE A 83 1.04 21.02 10.38
C PHE A 83 0.24 22.01 11.24
N GLY A 84 -0.68 22.75 10.59
CA GLY A 84 -1.67 23.60 11.25
C GLY A 84 -1.03 24.68 12.12
N PRO A 85 -1.43 24.85 13.40
CA PRO A 85 -0.94 25.94 14.26
C PRO A 85 0.56 25.92 14.60
N SER A 86 1.36 24.98 14.08
CA SER A 86 2.82 25.06 14.21
C SER A 86 3.44 26.08 13.26
N ILE A 87 2.82 26.32 12.09
CA ILE A 87 3.34 27.18 11.02
C ILE A 87 3.16 28.66 11.37
N ASP A 88 4.28 29.38 11.44
CA ASP A 88 4.33 30.85 11.55
C ASP A 88 4.27 31.52 10.16
N LYS A 89 4.78 30.86 9.11
CA LYS A 89 4.71 31.33 7.72
C LYS A 89 4.73 30.17 6.71
N PHE A 90 3.67 30.09 5.89
CA PHE A 90 3.65 29.32 4.66
C PHE A 90 3.96 30.23 3.45
N THR A 91 4.77 29.74 2.50
CA THR A 91 5.14 30.47 1.27
C THR A 91 4.91 29.61 0.04
N TYR A 92 3.87 29.89 -0.74
CA TYR A 92 3.49 29.10 -1.91
C TYR A 92 3.75 29.89 -3.20
N THR A 93 4.85 29.59 -3.89
CA THR A 93 5.30 30.33 -5.09
C THR A 93 5.47 29.47 -6.34
N ALA A 94 5.19 28.16 -6.24
CA ALA A 94 5.11 27.26 -7.39
C ALA A 94 4.23 27.83 -8.52
N CYS A 95 4.58 27.49 -9.76
CA CYS A 95 3.99 28.10 -10.94
C CYS A 95 3.94 27.13 -12.12
N SER A 96 2.77 26.98 -12.74
CA SER A 96 2.57 26.13 -13.90
C SER A 96 3.47 26.54 -15.07
N GLY A 97 4.07 25.55 -15.74
CA GLY A 97 5.03 25.77 -16.83
C GLY A 97 6.44 26.23 -16.39
N ALA A 98 6.73 26.39 -15.10
CA ALA A 98 8.08 26.73 -14.64
C ALA A 98 9.09 25.63 -15.00
N ILE A 99 10.13 26.03 -15.75
CA ILE A 99 11.40 25.29 -15.92
C ILE A 99 12.34 25.59 -14.75
N SER A 100 13.43 24.84 -14.60
CA SER A 100 14.43 25.02 -13.53
C SER A 100 14.88 26.47 -13.31
N MET A 101 15.03 27.28 -14.35
CA MET A 101 15.36 28.71 -14.23
C MET A 101 14.26 29.51 -13.50
N GLY A 102 12.98 29.27 -13.82
CA GLY A 102 11.87 29.90 -13.11
C GLY A 102 11.71 29.41 -11.67
N ILE A 103 12.06 28.14 -11.39
CA ILE A 103 12.07 27.58 -10.04
C ILE A 103 13.24 28.17 -9.22
N PHE A 104 14.40 28.37 -9.85
CA PHE A 104 15.55 29.07 -9.25
C PHE A 104 15.20 30.51 -8.85
N ASP A 105 14.44 31.24 -9.68
CA ASP A 105 13.92 32.57 -9.32
C ASP A 105 12.93 32.51 -8.15
N GLN A 106 12.02 31.52 -8.10
CA GLN A 106 11.13 31.31 -6.95
C GLN A 106 11.92 31.07 -5.65
N ILE A 107 13.00 30.29 -5.70
CA ILE A 107 13.87 29.99 -4.56
C ILE A 107 14.64 31.22 -4.09
N ASN A 108 15.21 31.99 -5.01
CA ASN A 108 15.95 33.21 -4.68
C ASN A 108 15.04 34.27 -4.00
N ALA A 109 13.75 34.28 -4.35
CA ALA A 109 12.73 35.14 -3.75
C ALA A 109 12.21 34.65 -2.37
N LEU A 110 12.58 33.45 -1.91
CA LEU A 110 12.24 33.01 -0.55
C LEU A 110 12.98 33.82 0.51
N ASP A 111 12.35 34.02 1.67
CA ASP A 111 13.06 34.43 2.88
C ASP A 111 14.05 33.33 3.31
N ASP A 112 15.10 33.71 4.03
CA ASP A 112 16.05 32.76 4.61
C ASP A 112 15.47 32.06 5.87
N ASP A 113 16.20 31.09 6.42
CA ASP A 113 15.81 30.19 7.52
C ASP A 113 14.46 29.48 7.30
N GLN A 114 14.30 28.75 6.18
CA GLN A 114 13.18 27.84 5.94
C GLN A 114 13.38 26.52 6.71
N ASP A 115 12.36 26.02 7.40
CA ASP A 115 12.45 24.72 8.10
C ASP A 115 12.18 23.55 7.15
N VAL A 116 11.19 23.71 6.26
CA VAL A 116 10.88 22.74 5.20
C VAL A 116 10.68 23.45 3.86
N VAL A 117 11.28 22.91 2.81
CA VAL A 117 10.99 23.27 1.41
C VAL A 117 10.56 22.02 0.65
N ILE A 118 9.43 22.07 -0.04
CA ILE A 118 8.97 20.98 -0.91
C ILE A 118 8.84 21.45 -2.36
N LEU A 119 9.20 20.58 -3.32
CA LEU A 119 9.14 20.91 -4.74
C LEU A 119 8.95 19.72 -5.69
N THR A 120 8.39 20.03 -6.85
CA THR A 120 8.56 19.29 -8.12
C THR A 120 9.33 20.15 -9.12
N ALA A 121 10.24 19.53 -9.88
CA ALA A 121 11.07 20.20 -10.86
C ALA A 121 11.48 19.25 -11.99
N GLY A 122 11.74 19.81 -13.18
CA GLY A 122 12.34 19.09 -14.31
C GLY A 122 11.37 18.57 -15.37
N GLY A 123 10.09 18.37 -15.08
CA GLY A 123 9.12 17.93 -16.09
C GLY A 123 9.05 18.88 -17.30
N ASN A 124 9.12 20.20 -17.03
CA ASN A 124 9.17 21.22 -18.08
C ASN A 124 10.53 21.32 -18.77
N ASP A 125 11.64 21.04 -18.07
CA ASP A 125 12.99 20.98 -18.66
C ASP A 125 13.11 19.89 -19.72
N LEU A 126 12.35 18.80 -19.59
CA LEU A 126 12.25 17.74 -20.61
C LEU A 126 11.25 18.05 -21.74
N CYS A 127 10.65 19.25 -21.73
CA CYS A 127 9.56 19.66 -22.60
C CYS A 127 8.37 18.66 -22.60
N LEU A 128 7.98 18.12 -21.44
CA LEU A 128 6.91 17.10 -21.35
C LEU A 128 5.60 17.54 -22.01
N SER A 129 5.27 18.83 -21.96
CA SER A 129 4.11 19.41 -22.66
C SER A 129 4.14 19.21 -24.17
N LYS A 130 5.32 19.17 -24.82
CA LYS A 130 5.47 18.77 -26.23
C LYS A 130 5.22 17.30 -26.46
N ILE A 131 5.57 16.43 -25.51
CA ILE A 131 5.30 14.99 -25.63
C ILE A 131 3.78 14.77 -25.59
N ILE A 132 3.08 15.44 -24.67
CA ILE A 132 1.62 15.41 -24.60
C ILE A 132 0.99 15.95 -25.91
N ASP A 133 1.45 17.11 -26.40
CA ASP A 133 0.95 17.71 -27.65
C ASP A 133 1.26 16.88 -28.91
N LYS A 134 2.45 16.29 -29.04
CA LYS A 134 2.88 15.55 -30.26
C LYS A 134 2.52 14.07 -30.25
N CYS A 135 2.28 13.47 -29.09
CA CYS A 135 1.99 12.04 -28.97
C CYS A 135 0.58 11.68 -28.50
N ILE A 136 -0.16 12.59 -27.87
CA ILE A 136 -1.38 12.24 -27.12
C ILE A 136 -2.56 13.13 -27.53
N ALA A 137 -2.52 14.39 -27.12
CA ALA A 137 -3.72 15.23 -27.01
C ALA A 137 -3.80 16.39 -28.02
N GLY A 138 -2.72 16.66 -28.74
CA GLY A 138 -2.64 17.78 -29.69
C GLY A 138 -3.35 17.54 -31.03
N ALA A 139 -3.57 18.64 -31.75
CA ALA A 139 -4.38 18.66 -32.97
C ALA A 139 -3.70 18.09 -34.24
N ALA A 140 -2.42 17.70 -34.14
CA ALA A 140 -1.61 17.23 -35.26
C ALA A 140 -0.50 16.27 -34.80
N THR A 141 -0.86 15.27 -33.99
CA THR A 141 0.06 14.21 -33.55
C THR A 141 0.54 13.37 -34.73
N SER A 142 1.82 12.97 -34.76
CA SER A 142 2.34 11.96 -35.69
C SER A 142 3.45 11.14 -35.03
N ASP A 143 3.66 9.90 -35.46
CA ASP A 143 4.70 9.04 -34.87
C ASP A 143 6.09 9.68 -34.97
N ASP A 144 6.45 10.31 -36.10
CA ASP A 144 7.73 11.01 -36.27
C ASP A 144 7.89 12.20 -35.31
N ALA A 145 6.84 13.01 -35.13
CA ALA A 145 6.87 14.16 -34.22
C ALA A 145 6.89 13.73 -32.75
N CYS A 146 6.19 12.63 -32.43
CA CYS A 146 6.20 12.01 -31.12
C CYS A 146 7.57 11.41 -30.77
N ASP A 147 8.14 10.60 -31.66
CA ASP A 147 9.46 9.97 -31.48
C ASP A 147 10.56 11.04 -31.36
N ALA A 148 10.46 12.15 -32.10
CA ALA A 148 11.36 13.30 -31.95
C ALA A 148 11.24 14.00 -30.59
N ALA A 149 10.01 14.17 -30.05
CA ALA A 149 9.78 14.76 -28.74
C ALA A 149 10.30 13.86 -27.60
N ILE A 150 10.03 12.55 -27.66
CA ILE A 150 10.57 11.56 -26.71
C ILE A 150 12.10 11.55 -26.78
N LYS A 151 12.67 11.55 -27.99
CA LYS A 151 14.13 11.56 -28.16
C LYS A 151 14.79 12.81 -27.59
N HIS A 152 14.16 13.98 -27.71
CA HIS A 152 14.69 15.21 -27.11
C HIS A 152 14.82 15.09 -25.58
N ALA A 153 13.79 14.58 -24.90
CA ALA A 153 13.84 14.33 -23.46
C ALA A 153 14.91 13.29 -23.08
N GLN A 154 15.05 12.21 -23.86
CA GLN A 154 16.10 11.20 -23.65
C GLN A 154 17.51 11.77 -23.84
N ASP A 155 17.71 12.64 -24.84
CA ASP A 155 19.00 13.30 -25.07
C ASP A 155 19.33 14.31 -23.94
N ALA A 156 18.32 14.96 -23.36
CA ALA A 156 18.46 15.86 -22.20
C ALA A 156 18.78 15.12 -20.88
N LEU A 157 18.30 13.89 -20.71
CA LEU A 157 18.64 12.99 -19.59
C LEU A 157 19.99 12.28 -19.75
N GLY A 158 20.53 12.22 -20.97
CA GLY A 158 21.77 11.54 -21.29
C GLY A 158 23.02 12.14 -20.62
N SER A 159 24.15 11.43 -20.71
CA SER A 159 25.42 11.80 -20.03
C SER A 159 26.09 13.10 -20.50
N GLY A 160 25.53 13.78 -21.50
CA GLY A 160 25.91 15.13 -21.92
C GLY A 160 24.71 16.08 -22.06
N GLY A 161 23.56 15.71 -21.49
CA GLY A 161 22.36 16.53 -21.45
C GLY A 161 22.37 17.50 -20.25
N TYR A 162 21.52 18.53 -20.32
CA TYR A 162 21.49 19.63 -19.35
C TYR A 162 20.61 19.34 -18.12
N PHE A 163 19.76 18.30 -18.14
CA PHE A 163 18.74 18.08 -17.12
C PHE A 163 19.33 17.98 -15.71
N LYS A 164 20.39 17.19 -15.53
CA LYS A 164 21.02 16.99 -14.22
C LYS A 164 21.68 18.25 -13.69
N ASP A 165 22.39 19.00 -14.54
CA ASP A 165 22.97 20.30 -14.19
C ASP A 165 21.88 21.25 -13.69
N ASN A 166 20.76 21.35 -14.41
CA ASN A 166 19.65 22.24 -14.08
C ASN A 166 19.01 21.91 -12.72
N ILE A 167 18.70 20.63 -12.46
CA ILE A 167 18.17 20.17 -11.17
C ILE A 167 19.20 20.39 -10.06
N LYS A 168 20.49 20.17 -10.35
CA LYS A 168 21.58 20.43 -9.40
C LYS A 168 21.68 21.90 -9.04
N ASP A 169 21.55 22.82 -10.00
CA ASP A 169 21.59 24.27 -9.75
C ASP A 169 20.38 24.73 -8.91
N VAL A 170 19.18 24.18 -9.16
CA VAL A 170 17.97 24.40 -8.34
C VAL A 170 18.17 23.94 -6.90
N LEU A 171 18.56 22.68 -6.67
CA LEU A 171 18.73 22.12 -5.33
C LEU A 171 19.88 22.81 -4.56
N ASN A 172 20.96 23.19 -5.25
CA ASN A 172 22.04 24.00 -4.68
C ASN A 172 21.62 25.43 -4.31
N ALA A 173 20.54 25.98 -4.88
CA ALA A 173 20.01 27.27 -4.44
C ALA A 173 19.29 27.13 -3.09
N ILE A 174 18.53 26.04 -2.91
CA ILE A 174 17.72 25.81 -1.70
C ILE A 174 18.59 25.70 -0.43
N ASP A 175 19.76 25.04 -0.47
CA ASP A 175 20.71 24.97 0.68
C ASP A 175 21.02 26.36 1.29
N SER A 176 21.05 27.41 0.47
CA SER A 176 21.30 28.78 0.97
C SER A 176 20.10 29.47 1.63
N LYS A 177 18.90 28.86 1.55
CA LYS A 177 17.63 29.33 2.13
C LYS A 177 17.18 28.53 3.35
N MET A 178 17.71 27.32 3.55
CA MET A 178 17.32 26.47 4.66
C MET A 178 17.88 26.96 6.01
N ALA A 179 17.06 26.81 7.04
CA ALA A 179 17.52 26.83 8.43
C ALA A 179 18.49 25.67 8.68
N LYS A 180 19.25 25.74 9.77
CA LYS A 180 20.12 24.63 10.17
C LYS A 180 19.27 23.40 10.51
N ASP A 181 19.66 22.26 9.95
CA ASP A 181 18.95 20.98 10.07
C ASP A 181 17.53 21.03 9.47
N GLY A 182 17.29 21.92 8.50
CA GLY A 182 16.05 22.01 7.72
C GLY A 182 15.95 20.89 6.69
N ILE A 183 14.73 20.56 6.25
CA ILE A 183 14.48 19.41 5.36
C ILE A 183 13.97 19.87 3.99
N VAL A 184 14.55 19.33 2.92
CA VAL A 184 14.11 19.58 1.54
C VAL A 184 13.57 18.29 0.93
N VAL A 185 12.36 18.33 0.40
CA VAL A 185 11.68 17.17 -0.19
C VAL A 185 11.50 17.39 -1.69
N GLN A 186 12.30 16.68 -2.48
CA GLN A 186 12.12 16.59 -3.92
C GLN A 186 11.07 15.50 -4.23
N VAL A 187 9.85 15.93 -4.52
CA VAL A 187 8.77 15.03 -4.96
C VAL A 187 9.09 14.53 -6.37
N LEU A 188 8.85 13.23 -6.62
CA LEU A 188 9.06 12.59 -7.93
C LEU A 188 7.75 12.49 -8.73
N TYR A 189 7.81 11.99 -9.96
CA TYR A 189 6.63 11.83 -10.82
C TYR A 189 6.18 10.37 -10.87
N ALA A 190 4.87 10.10 -10.98
CA ALA A 190 4.36 8.73 -11.12
C ALA A 190 4.04 8.37 -12.59
N GLN A 191 4.15 7.08 -12.93
CA GLN A 191 3.83 6.54 -14.25
C GLN A 191 2.34 6.68 -14.57
N TYR A 192 2.02 7.43 -15.61
CA TYR A 192 0.64 7.73 -16.00
C TYR A 192 -0.17 6.54 -16.51
N PHE A 193 0.46 5.48 -17.04
CA PHE A 193 -0.25 4.46 -17.81
C PHE A 193 0.03 3.04 -17.30
N ASN A 194 -1.00 2.24 -17.07
CA ASN A 194 -0.84 0.79 -17.06
C ASN A 194 -0.50 0.35 -18.49
N ASP A 195 0.66 -0.28 -18.69
CA ASP A 195 1.15 -0.75 -20.01
C ASP A 195 0.95 -2.25 -20.23
N LYS A 196 0.28 -2.95 -19.31
CA LYS A 196 0.03 -4.40 -19.36
C LYS A 196 -1.30 -4.75 -20.03
N THR A 197 -2.26 -3.83 -20.02
CA THR A 197 -3.62 -3.98 -20.58
C THR A 197 -3.72 -3.52 -22.04
N ASP A 198 -4.70 -4.01 -22.81
CA ASP A 198 -5.04 -3.43 -24.11
C ASP A 198 -6.01 -2.24 -24.02
N ALA A 199 -6.46 -1.85 -22.81
CA ALA A 199 -7.22 -0.63 -22.55
C ALA A 199 -6.49 0.62 -23.09
N CYS A 200 -7.20 1.71 -23.38
CA CYS A 200 -6.71 2.88 -24.13
C CYS A 200 -6.25 2.65 -25.58
N THR A 201 -5.90 1.43 -26.00
CA THR A 201 -5.35 1.21 -27.37
C THR A 201 -6.37 1.52 -28.47
N SER A 202 -7.67 1.40 -28.17
CA SER A 202 -8.78 1.64 -29.09
C SER A 202 -9.55 2.94 -28.81
N GLU A 203 -9.18 3.68 -27.77
CA GLU A 203 -9.73 4.99 -27.39
C GLU A 203 -9.19 6.11 -28.29
N ASP A 204 -9.81 7.28 -28.21
CA ASP A 204 -9.36 8.50 -28.87
C ASP A 204 -8.87 9.49 -27.82
N TRP A 205 -7.61 9.90 -27.89
CA TRP A 205 -6.98 10.77 -26.87
C TRP A 205 -6.79 12.22 -27.36
N GLN A 206 -7.26 12.55 -28.57
CA GLN A 206 -7.12 13.88 -29.15
C GLN A 206 -8.17 14.84 -28.59
N ILE A 207 -7.74 16.01 -28.10
CA ILE A 207 -8.64 17.02 -27.52
C ILE A 207 -9.21 17.96 -28.60
N ILE A 208 -8.57 18.01 -29.78
CA ILE A 208 -8.95 18.89 -30.88
C ILE A 208 -8.95 18.11 -32.20
N ASP A 209 -10.13 17.72 -32.67
CA ASP A 209 -10.34 17.17 -34.02
C ASP A 209 -10.34 18.30 -35.06
N LEU A 210 -9.37 18.30 -35.98
CA LEU A 210 -9.20 19.27 -37.06
C LEU A 210 -9.18 18.61 -38.45
N ASP A 211 -9.85 17.46 -38.65
CA ASP A 211 -9.79 16.66 -39.89
C ASP A 211 -8.35 16.20 -40.24
N ALA A 212 -7.41 16.23 -39.29
CA ALA A 212 -5.99 15.97 -39.49
C ALA A 212 -5.62 14.47 -39.68
N GLY A 213 -6.62 13.58 -39.57
CA GLY A 213 -6.44 12.13 -39.53
C GLY A 213 -6.44 11.58 -38.10
N ALA A 214 -6.54 10.26 -37.97
CA ALA A 214 -6.51 9.59 -36.67
C ALA A 214 -5.15 9.80 -35.99
N GLY A 215 -5.17 10.25 -34.73
CA GLY A 215 -3.98 10.56 -33.96
C GLY A 215 -3.11 9.34 -33.60
N VAL A 216 -2.01 9.63 -32.90
CA VAL A 216 -1.06 8.60 -32.45
C VAL A 216 -1.72 7.71 -31.40
N SER A 217 -1.83 6.41 -31.70
CA SER A 217 -2.43 5.44 -30.77
C SER A 217 -1.56 5.21 -29.53
N LEU A 218 -2.19 5.27 -28.35
CA LEU A 218 -1.62 4.84 -27.07
C LEU A 218 -1.51 3.31 -26.94
N SER A 219 -0.83 2.69 -27.91
CA SER A 219 -0.46 1.28 -27.86
C SER A 219 0.34 0.95 -26.59
N LYS A 220 0.31 -0.32 -26.16
CA LYS A 220 1.14 -0.81 -25.04
C LYS A 220 2.59 -0.36 -25.15
N LYS A 221 3.21 -0.50 -26.33
CA LYS A 221 4.59 -0.06 -26.59
C LYS A 221 4.79 1.43 -26.31
N ARG A 222 3.85 2.28 -26.73
CA ARG A 222 3.90 3.74 -26.53
C ARG A 222 3.75 4.09 -25.04
N ARG A 223 2.82 3.43 -24.32
CA ARG A 223 2.67 3.53 -22.86
C ARG A 223 3.93 3.10 -22.11
N THR A 224 4.54 1.97 -22.47
CA THR A 224 5.84 1.53 -21.93
C THR A 224 6.93 2.58 -22.15
N GLN A 225 7.01 3.21 -23.34
CA GLN A 225 8.00 4.28 -23.61
C GLN A 225 7.83 5.50 -22.69
N PHE A 226 6.60 5.93 -22.42
CA PHE A 226 6.35 7.04 -21.48
C PHE A 226 6.68 6.66 -20.04
N ASN A 227 6.31 5.45 -19.61
CA ASN A 227 6.66 4.95 -18.27
C ASN A 227 8.18 4.81 -18.09
N SER A 228 8.91 4.38 -19.13
CA SER A 228 10.37 4.38 -19.14
C SER A 228 10.93 5.80 -18.99
N LEU A 229 10.38 6.79 -19.71
CA LEU A 229 10.83 8.18 -19.59
C LEU A 229 10.60 8.75 -18.18
N VAL A 230 9.46 8.45 -17.54
CA VAL A 230 9.21 8.82 -16.12
C VAL A 230 10.25 8.18 -15.20
N LYS A 231 10.55 6.88 -15.38
CA LYS A 231 11.56 6.17 -14.58
C LYS A 231 12.97 6.71 -14.78
N ASP A 232 13.36 6.98 -16.03
CA ASP A 232 14.66 7.58 -16.35
C ASP A 232 14.79 9.00 -15.77
N THR A 233 13.69 9.76 -15.76
CA THR A 233 13.61 11.09 -15.12
C THR A 233 13.75 11.00 -13.61
N ASN A 234 12.94 10.19 -12.93
CA ASN A 234 13.01 9.98 -11.49
C ASN A 234 14.39 9.48 -11.06
N LYS A 235 14.98 8.56 -11.84
CA LYS A 235 16.35 8.08 -11.60
C LYS A 235 17.37 9.21 -11.71
N ALA A 236 17.29 10.05 -12.75
CA ALA A 236 18.18 11.19 -12.89
C ALA A 236 18.03 12.22 -11.76
N ILE A 237 16.80 12.45 -11.28
CA ILE A 237 16.53 13.29 -10.10
C ILE A 237 17.14 12.68 -8.84
N LYS A 238 16.92 11.37 -8.57
CA LYS A 238 17.51 10.67 -7.42
C LYS A 238 19.04 10.75 -7.40
N GLU A 239 19.69 10.47 -8.54
CA GLU A 239 21.15 10.56 -8.67
C GLU A 239 21.68 11.98 -8.37
N VAL A 240 20.93 13.04 -8.73
CA VAL A 240 21.30 14.43 -8.40
C VAL A 240 20.99 14.78 -6.95
N VAL A 241 19.90 14.26 -6.39
CA VAL A 241 19.57 14.42 -4.96
C VAL A 241 20.65 13.78 -4.09
N GLU A 242 21.07 12.55 -4.38
CA GLU A 242 22.18 11.87 -3.70
C GLU A 242 23.49 12.70 -3.80
N GLU A 243 23.79 13.25 -4.98
CA GLU A 243 24.98 14.09 -5.20
C GLU A 243 24.93 15.41 -4.40
N VAL A 244 23.79 16.10 -4.40
CA VAL A 244 23.64 17.38 -3.68
C VAL A 244 23.53 17.18 -2.17
N ALA A 245 22.84 16.13 -1.70
CA ALA A 245 22.74 15.81 -0.28
C ALA A 245 24.10 15.51 0.35
N ALA A 246 25.03 14.88 -0.39
CA ALA A 246 26.39 14.60 0.08
C ALA A 246 27.25 15.87 0.28
N ASP A 247 26.95 16.96 -0.44
CA ASP A 247 27.66 18.26 -0.37
C ASP A 247 26.88 19.34 0.42
N ALA A 248 25.65 19.05 0.84
CA ALA A 248 24.75 19.96 1.57
C ALA A 248 25.32 20.38 2.94
N LYS A 249 24.96 21.57 3.40
CA LYS A 249 25.58 22.20 4.59
C LYS A 249 24.59 22.60 5.66
N THR A 250 23.38 22.98 5.26
CA THR A 250 22.31 23.42 6.15
C THR A 250 21.17 22.42 6.19
N MET A 251 20.96 21.70 5.07
CA MET A 251 19.76 20.90 4.82
C MET A 251 20.01 19.39 4.78
N THR A 252 18.99 18.62 5.19
CA THR A 252 18.82 17.22 4.79
C THR A 252 17.92 17.19 3.55
N LEU A 253 18.40 16.62 2.45
CA LEU A 253 17.69 16.58 1.17
C LEU A 253 17.27 15.14 0.86
N VAL A 254 15.98 14.92 0.65
CA VAL A 254 15.35 13.61 0.42
C VAL A 254 14.37 13.62 -0.74
N THR A 255 13.98 12.44 -1.22
CA THR A 255 12.95 12.28 -2.26
C THR A 255 11.66 11.66 -1.73
N ALA A 256 10.51 12.15 -2.19
CA ALA A 256 9.22 11.48 -1.99
C ALA A 256 8.82 10.72 -3.28
N ASP A 257 8.98 9.39 -3.26
CA ASP A 257 8.75 8.52 -4.42
C ASP A 257 7.40 7.80 -4.37
N TRP A 258 6.35 8.49 -4.85
CA TRP A 258 5.01 7.94 -4.95
C TRP A 258 4.73 7.13 -6.24
N ASP A 259 5.72 6.96 -7.14
CA ASP A 259 5.56 6.20 -8.40
C ASP A 259 5.10 4.76 -8.17
N VAL A 260 5.51 4.17 -7.04
CA VAL A 260 5.14 2.81 -6.64
C VAL A 260 3.64 2.63 -6.37
N TRP A 261 2.93 3.71 -6.02
CA TRP A 261 1.57 3.62 -5.48
C TRP A 261 0.49 3.47 -6.56
N ALA A 262 0.61 4.22 -7.67
CA ALA A 262 -0.37 4.14 -8.75
C ALA A 262 -0.45 2.74 -9.41
N PRO A 263 0.67 2.06 -9.77
CA PRO A 263 0.63 0.69 -10.28
C PRO A 263 0.14 -0.34 -9.25
N LEU A 264 0.36 -0.11 -7.95
CA LEU A 264 -0.03 -1.03 -6.87
C LEU A 264 -1.54 -1.03 -6.61
N THR A 265 -2.21 0.10 -6.83
CA THR A 265 -3.61 0.36 -6.43
C THR A 265 -4.58 0.47 -7.61
N GLY A 266 -4.09 0.42 -8.85
CA GLY A 266 -4.88 0.70 -10.04
C GLY A 266 -5.19 2.19 -10.20
N GLY A 267 -4.22 3.04 -9.86
CA GLY A 267 -4.31 4.51 -9.96
C GLY A 267 -3.78 5.09 -11.27
N GLN A 268 -3.34 4.25 -12.22
CA GLN A 268 -2.88 4.68 -13.54
C GLN A 268 -4.06 4.87 -14.50
N PHE A 269 -3.86 5.56 -15.63
CA PHE A 269 -4.76 5.40 -16.76
C PHE A 269 -4.64 3.98 -17.34
N CYS A 270 -5.67 3.54 -18.07
CA CYS A 270 -5.66 2.27 -18.80
C CYS A 270 -5.65 1.02 -17.92
N GLU A 271 -6.18 1.08 -16.70
CA GLU A 271 -6.45 -0.10 -15.90
C GLU A 271 -7.45 -1.06 -16.60
N PRO A 272 -7.51 -2.34 -16.18
CA PRO A 272 -8.58 -3.24 -16.61
C PRO A 272 -9.95 -2.61 -16.37
N ASP A 273 -10.83 -2.70 -17.36
CA ASP A 273 -12.20 -2.18 -17.35
C ASP A 273 -12.36 -0.65 -17.16
N ALA A 274 -11.28 0.14 -17.22
CA ALA A 274 -11.33 1.60 -17.13
C ALA A 274 -12.15 2.21 -18.30
N SER A 275 -13.25 2.88 -17.98
CA SER A 275 -14.18 3.48 -18.94
C SER A 275 -13.59 4.74 -19.61
N PRO A 276 -13.83 4.99 -20.92
CA PRO A 276 -13.38 6.21 -21.59
C PRO A 276 -14.00 7.52 -21.08
N ASP A 277 -15.06 7.43 -20.26
CA ASP A 277 -15.69 8.57 -19.59
C ASP A 277 -14.99 8.85 -18.24
N PRO A 278 -14.41 10.04 -17.99
CA PRO A 278 -13.68 10.33 -16.76
C PRO A 278 -14.57 10.34 -15.50
N GLU A 279 -15.89 10.51 -15.65
CA GLU A 279 -16.85 10.55 -14.53
C GLU A 279 -17.41 9.15 -14.18
N ASP A 280 -16.93 8.09 -14.83
CA ASP A 280 -17.33 6.70 -14.60
C ASP A 280 -16.61 6.10 -13.39
N ASP A 281 -17.36 5.37 -12.54
CA ASP A 281 -16.87 4.76 -11.29
C ASP A 281 -15.62 3.87 -11.46
N SER A 282 -15.39 3.30 -12.64
CA SER A 282 -14.17 2.54 -12.97
C SER A 282 -12.89 3.37 -12.92
N ASN A 283 -12.98 4.70 -12.98
CA ASN A 283 -11.85 5.62 -12.87
C ASN A 283 -11.66 6.18 -11.44
N ASN A 284 -12.46 5.79 -10.44
CA ASN A 284 -12.42 6.38 -9.08
C ASN A 284 -11.05 6.27 -8.37
N ASN A 285 -10.21 5.29 -8.72
CA ASN A 285 -8.86 5.14 -8.16
C ASN A 285 -7.79 5.92 -8.93
N VAL A 286 -8.09 6.42 -10.13
CA VAL A 286 -7.10 7.07 -11.01
C VAL A 286 -6.60 8.34 -10.33
N MET A 287 -5.28 8.50 -10.22
CA MET A 287 -4.65 9.57 -9.43
C MET A 287 -4.39 10.86 -10.21
N PHE A 288 -4.80 10.89 -11.48
CA PHE A 288 -4.55 11.98 -12.41
C PHE A 288 -5.86 12.44 -13.04
N PHE A 289 -5.96 13.71 -13.45
CA PHE A 289 -7.10 14.15 -14.26
C PHE A 289 -7.07 13.48 -15.64
N LYS A 290 -8.12 12.71 -15.92
CA LYS A 290 -8.38 12.03 -17.20
C LYS A 290 -9.21 12.93 -18.11
N LEU A 291 -8.96 12.90 -19.42
CA LEU A 291 -9.90 13.46 -20.40
C LEU A 291 -11.01 12.45 -20.74
N PHE A 292 -12.05 12.90 -21.42
CA PHE A 292 -12.96 12.00 -22.13
C PHE A 292 -12.27 11.43 -23.38
N THR A 293 -12.18 10.09 -23.45
CA THR A 293 -11.45 9.37 -24.52
C THR A 293 -12.34 8.48 -25.38
N GLY A 294 -13.66 8.61 -25.22
CA GLY A 294 -14.64 7.87 -26.00
C GLY A 294 -14.76 8.39 -27.43
N LYS A 295 -15.16 7.52 -28.35
CA LYS A 295 -15.41 7.91 -29.75
C LYS A 295 -16.76 8.62 -29.88
N THR A 296 -16.75 9.95 -29.83
CA THR A 296 -17.92 10.75 -30.21
C THR A 296 -18.17 10.64 -31.71
N PRO A 297 -19.42 10.48 -32.17
CA PRO A 297 -19.77 10.76 -33.55
C PRO A 297 -19.46 12.23 -33.86
N PRO A 298 -19.02 12.58 -35.08
CA PRO A 298 -18.68 13.95 -35.43
C PRO A 298 -19.89 14.87 -35.21
N LEU A 299 -19.72 15.87 -34.34
CA LEU A 299 -20.74 16.88 -34.07
C LEU A 299 -20.91 17.78 -35.30
N GLU A 300 -22.13 17.94 -35.79
CA GLU A 300 -22.41 18.96 -36.81
C GLU A 300 -21.98 20.34 -36.28
N SER A 301 -21.19 21.03 -37.11
CA SER A 301 -20.42 22.23 -36.81
C SER A 301 -21.09 23.23 -35.84
N ARG A 302 -20.61 23.24 -34.60
CA ARG A 302 -20.64 24.45 -33.77
C ARG A 302 -19.39 25.27 -34.05
N SER A 303 -19.58 26.35 -34.81
CA SER A 303 -18.55 27.38 -35.01
C SER A 303 -18.05 27.88 -33.65
N LEU A 304 -16.82 27.50 -33.31
CA LEU A 304 -16.01 28.23 -32.34
C LEU A 304 -15.73 29.61 -32.93
N ASN A 305 -16.43 30.63 -32.42
CA ASN A 305 -16.16 32.01 -32.79
C ASN A 305 -14.72 32.36 -32.39
N THR A 306 -13.88 32.62 -33.38
CA THR A 306 -12.49 33.01 -33.18
C THR A 306 -12.43 34.39 -32.53
N MET A 307 -12.12 34.44 -31.22
CA MET A 307 -11.62 35.67 -30.62
C MET A 307 -10.21 35.93 -31.15
N ARG A 308 -10.15 36.83 -32.12
CA ARG A 308 -8.93 37.43 -32.63
C ARG A 308 -8.52 38.55 -31.67
N TYR A 309 -7.33 38.43 -31.08
CA TYR A 309 -6.65 39.54 -30.43
C TYR A 309 -5.29 39.78 -31.06
N ASP A 310 -4.93 41.04 -31.19
CA ASP A 310 -3.85 41.49 -32.06
C ASP A 310 -2.46 41.34 -31.42
N ASN A 311 -1.47 41.21 -32.30
CA ASN A 311 -0.07 41.02 -31.99
C ASN A 311 0.67 42.37 -32.08
N ASP A 312 1.00 43.01 -30.95
CA ASP A 312 2.08 44.02 -30.93
C ASP A 312 2.62 44.44 -29.55
N THR A 313 3.95 44.64 -29.48
CA THR A 313 4.73 45.38 -28.45
C THR A 313 4.74 44.84 -26.99
N SER A 314 5.81 45.00 -26.18
CA SER A 314 7.12 45.65 -26.42
C SER A 314 8.23 45.07 -25.53
N SER A 315 9.46 45.08 -26.04
CA SER A 315 10.70 44.91 -25.26
C SER A 315 10.98 46.09 -24.32
N VAL A 316 11.48 45.84 -23.12
CA VAL A 316 12.19 46.82 -22.27
C VAL A 316 13.41 46.15 -21.61
N PRO A 317 14.65 46.64 -21.84
CA PRO A 317 15.86 46.14 -21.18
C PRO A 317 16.43 47.10 -20.11
N GLU A 318 17.47 46.62 -19.41
CA GLU A 318 18.43 47.31 -18.52
C GLU A 318 18.07 47.47 -17.02
N PRO A 319 19.07 47.63 -16.12
CA PRO A 319 20.25 46.77 -15.95
C PRO A 319 20.64 46.55 -14.45
N TYR A 320 21.57 45.64 -14.13
CA TYR A 320 22.80 45.93 -13.34
C TYR A 320 23.68 44.68 -13.07
N LEU A 321 25.00 44.91 -13.03
CA LEU A 321 26.10 44.02 -12.58
C LEU A 321 26.07 43.85 -11.03
N SER A 322 26.72 42.94 -10.30
CA SER A 322 27.47 41.66 -10.46
C SER A 322 27.79 41.14 -9.02
N GLU A 323 28.48 40.06 -8.66
CA GLU A 323 29.38 39.08 -9.31
C GLU A 323 29.48 37.79 -8.43
N MET A 324 30.23 36.77 -8.88
CA MET A 324 30.63 35.50 -8.20
C MET A 324 29.67 34.30 -8.29
N SER A 325 30.26 33.11 -8.55
CA SER A 325 29.66 32.09 -9.42
C SER A 325 29.01 30.89 -8.72
N LYS A 326 27.71 30.72 -8.95
CA LYS A 326 27.12 29.44 -9.40
C LYS A 326 26.74 29.60 -10.89
N ARG A 327 26.40 28.51 -11.58
CA ARG A 327 25.83 28.56 -12.94
C ARG A 327 24.31 28.72 -12.80
N ASP A 328 23.71 29.49 -13.69
CA ASP A 328 22.25 29.57 -13.79
C ASP A 328 21.73 28.37 -14.63
N PRO A 329 20.54 27.82 -14.33
CA PRO A 329 19.95 26.74 -15.13
C PRO A 329 19.81 27.13 -16.61
N VAL A 330 20.07 26.17 -17.50
CA VAL A 330 20.02 26.40 -18.95
C VAL A 330 18.57 26.33 -19.45
N ASP A 331 18.15 27.29 -20.27
CA ASP A 331 16.87 27.23 -20.99
C ASP A 331 16.84 25.99 -21.91
N PRO A 332 15.89 25.04 -21.73
CA PRO A 332 15.76 23.85 -22.57
C PRO A 332 15.37 24.18 -24.03
N GLY A 333 14.96 25.43 -24.33
CA GLY A 333 14.55 25.84 -25.66
C GLY A 333 13.23 25.21 -26.10
N CYS A 334 12.36 24.85 -25.14
CA CYS A 334 11.06 24.25 -25.45
C CYS A 334 10.23 25.17 -26.36
N GLY A 335 10.31 26.50 -26.19
CA GLY A 335 9.46 27.44 -26.92
C GLY A 335 7.98 27.28 -26.55
N SER A 336 7.11 28.13 -27.13
CA SER A 336 5.68 28.03 -26.87
C SER A 336 5.08 26.80 -27.56
N SER A 337 4.39 25.95 -26.79
CA SER A 337 3.40 25.03 -27.35
C SER A 337 2.40 25.83 -28.18
N SER A 338 1.98 25.31 -29.34
CA SER A 338 1.14 26.05 -30.30
C SER A 338 -0.29 26.37 -29.81
N LEU A 339 -0.63 25.94 -28.60
CA LEU A 339 -1.86 26.24 -27.89
C LEU A 339 -1.53 26.65 -26.45
N SER A 340 -1.93 27.86 -26.05
CA SER A 340 -2.16 28.19 -24.64
C SER A 340 -3.45 27.49 -24.23
N LEU A 341 -3.32 26.28 -23.68
CA LEU A 341 -4.44 25.45 -23.28
C LEU A 341 -5.02 25.98 -21.95
N PRO A 342 -6.33 26.26 -21.86
CA PRO A 342 -6.95 26.65 -20.59
C PRO A 342 -6.84 25.54 -19.55
N ASP A 343 -6.86 25.89 -18.26
CA ASP A 343 -6.56 24.98 -17.14
C ASP A 343 -7.44 23.71 -17.08
N TRP A 344 -8.66 23.75 -17.63
CA TRP A 344 -9.50 22.54 -17.75
C TRP A 344 -8.92 21.48 -18.69
N ILE A 345 -8.08 21.88 -19.66
CA ILE A 345 -7.20 21.01 -20.45
C ILE A 345 -5.82 20.90 -19.79
N GLY A 346 -5.26 22.00 -19.28
CA GLY A 346 -3.94 22.05 -18.67
C GLY A 346 -3.76 21.06 -17.52
N LYS A 347 -4.83 20.79 -16.75
CA LYS A 347 -4.84 19.83 -15.65
C LYS A 347 -4.73 18.37 -16.08
N ILE A 348 -5.02 18.01 -17.33
CA ILE A 348 -4.92 16.62 -17.79
C ILE A 348 -3.46 16.15 -17.62
N PHE A 349 -3.26 14.91 -17.15
CA PHE A 349 -1.97 14.37 -16.68
C PHE A 349 -1.42 14.96 -15.37
N HIS A 350 -2.06 15.92 -14.71
CA HIS A 350 -1.66 16.36 -13.37
C HIS A 350 -2.38 15.55 -12.28
N PRO A 351 -1.83 15.47 -11.05
CA PRO A 351 -2.47 14.81 -9.94
C PRO A 351 -3.85 15.41 -9.67
N ASN A 352 -4.85 14.57 -9.43
CA ASN A 352 -6.13 15.02 -8.89
C ASN A 352 -6.08 15.02 -7.35
N GLY A 353 -7.22 15.20 -6.68
CA GLY A 353 -7.27 15.23 -5.21
C GLY A 353 -6.67 13.98 -4.56
N LEU A 354 -7.01 12.77 -5.05
CA LEU A 354 -6.43 11.52 -4.57
C LEU A 354 -4.92 11.45 -4.83
N GLY A 355 -4.45 11.89 -6.00
CA GLY A 355 -3.03 12.00 -6.29
C GLY A 355 -2.29 12.94 -5.33
N HIS A 356 -2.89 14.10 -4.99
CA HIS A 356 -2.33 15.03 -4.03
C HIS A 356 -2.36 14.53 -2.58
N GLU A 357 -3.38 13.79 -2.16
CA GLU A 357 -3.40 13.08 -0.88
C GLU A 357 -2.25 12.07 -0.77
N VAL A 358 -2.03 11.28 -1.83
CA VAL A 358 -0.93 10.29 -1.89
C VAL A 358 0.43 10.99 -1.85
N ILE A 359 0.64 12.04 -2.66
CA ILE A 359 1.91 12.80 -2.64
C ILE A 359 2.16 13.39 -1.25
N ALA A 360 1.14 13.97 -0.60
CA ALA A 360 1.27 14.51 0.75
C ALA A 360 1.68 13.43 1.77
N ALA A 361 1.10 12.22 1.68
CA ALA A 361 1.48 11.11 2.55
C ALA A 361 2.95 10.70 2.39
N PHE A 362 3.42 10.49 1.15
CA PHE A 362 4.83 10.17 0.87
C PHE A 362 5.79 11.30 1.23
N ALA A 363 5.35 12.56 1.14
CA ALA A 363 6.16 13.72 1.53
C ALA A 363 6.28 13.87 3.05
N LEU A 364 5.21 13.60 3.80
CA LEU A 364 5.24 13.59 5.27
C LEU A 364 6.13 12.45 5.79
N ASP A 365 6.00 11.25 5.23
CA ASP A 365 6.84 10.08 5.54
C ASP A 365 8.33 10.40 5.32
N ALA A 366 8.69 10.97 4.17
CA ALA A 366 10.05 11.41 3.88
C ALA A 366 10.58 12.51 4.84
N ILE A 367 9.72 13.39 5.35
CA ILE A 367 10.09 14.37 6.38
C ILE A 367 10.35 13.69 7.73
N ALA A 368 9.51 12.73 8.12
CA ALA A 368 9.69 11.98 9.38
C ALA A 368 11.00 11.16 9.37
N ASP A 369 11.31 10.46 8.28
CA ASP A 369 12.57 9.71 8.15
C ASP A 369 13.80 10.63 8.16
N ALA A 370 13.77 11.73 7.40
CA ALA A 370 14.84 12.74 7.43
C ALA A 370 15.00 13.37 8.82
N ARG A 371 13.89 13.58 9.53
CA ARG A 371 13.88 14.10 10.91
C ARG A 371 14.44 13.09 11.91
N ALA A 372 14.16 11.80 11.73
CA ALA A 372 14.71 10.73 12.55
C ALA A 372 16.24 10.71 12.45
N GLU A 373 16.78 10.77 11.22
CA GLU A 373 18.23 10.83 10.98
C GLU A 373 18.87 12.07 11.66
N ILE A 374 18.27 13.25 11.52
CA ILE A 374 18.71 14.49 12.19
C ILE A 374 18.75 14.33 13.71
N LEU A 375 17.75 13.65 14.29
CA LEU A 375 17.66 13.38 15.73
C LEU A 375 18.56 12.22 16.20
N GLY A 376 19.30 11.58 15.30
CA GLY A 376 20.14 10.41 15.62
C GLY A 376 19.34 9.16 15.97
N GLN A 377 18.08 9.11 15.53
CA GLN A 377 17.19 7.96 15.65
C GLN A 377 17.25 7.15 14.36
N GLY A 378 17.11 5.82 14.45
CA GLY A 378 16.98 5.00 13.24
C GLY A 378 15.73 5.42 12.45
N PRO A 379 15.66 5.15 11.14
CA PRO A 379 14.53 5.55 10.30
C PRO A 379 13.21 5.13 10.97
N VAL A 380 12.41 6.12 11.34
CA VAL A 380 11.09 5.92 11.93
C VAL A 380 10.11 5.81 10.78
N CYS A 381 10.23 4.71 10.04
CA CYS A 381 9.10 4.23 9.27
C CYS A 381 8.12 3.63 10.29
N PRO A 382 6.93 4.21 10.53
CA PRO A 382 5.90 3.57 11.31
C PRO A 382 5.28 2.47 10.44
N ILE A 383 6.04 1.40 10.21
CA ILE A 383 5.50 0.09 9.85
C ILE A 383 4.77 -0.40 11.09
N VAL A 384 3.57 0.15 11.31
CA VAL A 384 2.67 -0.27 12.37
C VAL A 384 2.37 -1.73 12.07
N ASP A 385 2.92 -2.61 12.91
CA ASP A 385 2.71 -4.05 12.93
C ASP A 385 1.24 -4.44 12.68
N LYS A 386 0.89 -4.64 11.42
CA LYS A 386 -0.51 -4.70 11.00
C LYS A 386 -0.92 -6.13 10.68
N THR A 387 -1.50 -6.77 11.69
CA THR A 387 -2.22 -8.04 11.51
C THR A 387 -3.63 -7.78 10.97
N THR A 388 -3.91 -8.25 9.76
CA THR A 388 -5.20 -8.20 9.07
C THR A 388 -5.75 -9.61 8.97
N CYS A 389 -6.86 -9.89 9.65
CA CYS A 389 -7.49 -11.21 9.65
C CYS A 389 -8.52 -11.35 8.53
N TYR A 390 -8.47 -12.42 7.73
CA TYR A 390 -9.36 -12.54 6.56
C TYR A 390 -10.84 -12.69 6.93
N SER A 391 -11.13 -13.14 8.16
CA SER A 391 -12.48 -13.17 8.71
C SER A 391 -13.12 -11.79 8.85
N SER A 392 -12.36 -10.72 9.13
CA SER A 392 -12.88 -9.35 9.15
C SER A 392 -13.12 -8.78 7.75
N GLN A 393 -12.54 -9.40 6.72
CA GLN A 393 -12.78 -9.11 5.30
C GLN A 393 -13.89 -10.00 4.69
N GLY A 394 -14.64 -10.74 5.52
CA GLY A 394 -15.76 -11.56 5.09
C GLY A 394 -15.41 -12.98 4.64
N SER A 395 -14.17 -13.43 4.80
CA SER A 395 -13.81 -14.83 4.56
C SER A 395 -14.55 -15.77 5.52
N LYS A 396 -15.05 -16.87 4.97
CA LYS A 396 -15.64 -18.00 5.73
C LYS A 396 -14.68 -19.17 5.92
N ALA A 397 -13.43 -19.06 5.43
CA ALA A 397 -12.44 -20.11 5.60
C ALA A 397 -12.01 -20.20 7.07
N TYR A 398 -11.89 -21.42 7.59
CA TYR A 398 -11.32 -21.65 8.92
C TYR A 398 -10.67 -23.04 9.04
N ALA A 399 -9.68 -23.13 9.93
CA ALA A 399 -8.93 -24.33 10.27
C ALA A 399 -8.71 -24.42 11.78
N SER A 400 -8.36 -25.61 12.30
CA SER A 400 -8.02 -25.76 13.72
C SER A 400 -6.72 -25.02 14.07
N ALA A 401 -6.64 -24.43 15.26
CA ALA A 401 -5.39 -23.88 15.77
C ALA A 401 -4.29 -24.94 15.89
N GLU A 402 -4.64 -26.21 16.15
CA GLU A 402 -3.66 -27.30 16.29
C GLU A 402 -2.94 -27.59 14.96
N SER A 403 -3.67 -27.71 13.85
CA SER A 403 -3.05 -27.98 12.54
C SER A 403 -2.10 -26.85 12.14
N LEU A 404 -2.49 -25.60 12.34
CA LEU A 404 -1.68 -24.41 12.09
C LEU A 404 -0.40 -24.37 12.96
N ASN A 405 -0.54 -24.50 14.29
CA ASN A 405 0.60 -24.43 15.22
C ASN A 405 1.62 -25.55 14.96
N ASN A 406 1.16 -26.75 14.60
CA ASN A 406 2.02 -27.91 14.34
C ASN A 406 2.99 -27.74 13.14
N GLN A 407 2.83 -26.71 12.30
CA GLN A 407 3.69 -26.49 11.11
C GLN A 407 4.53 -25.21 11.17
N ILE A 408 4.43 -24.39 12.22
CA ILE A 408 5.19 -23.11 12.32
C ILE A 408 6.71 -23.36 12.21
N ASP A 409 7.23 -24.31 12.99
CA ASP A 409 8.66 -24.66 12.97
C ASP A 409 9.12 -25.16 11.60
N ASP A 410 8.38 -26.10 11.00
CA ASP A 410 8.70 -26.67 9.68
C ASP A 410 8.62 -25.61 8.57
N PHE A 411 7.70 -24.65 8.66
CA PHE A 411 7.57 -23.57 7.70
C PHE A 411 8.74 -22.59 7.79
N CYS A 412 9.04 -22.04 8.97
CA CYS A 412 10.11 -21.06 9.12
C CYS A 412 11.50 -21.68 8.87
N SER A 413 11.74 -22.93 9.30
CA SER A 413 12.94 -23.68 8.91
C SER A 413 13.00 -23.96 7.39
N TYR A 414 11.87 -24.23 6.72
CA TYR A 414 11.83 -24.35 5.27
C TYR A 414 12.20 -23.03 4.57
N VAL A 415 11.64 -21.90 4.99
CA VAL A 415 11.96 -20.58 4.41
C VAL A 415 13.45 -20.29 4.57
N LYS A 416 14.01 -20.45 5.77
CA LYS A 416 15.45 -20.30 6.05
C LYS A 416 16.34 -21.14 5.13
N GLY A 417 15.95 -22.39 4.88
CA GLY A 417 16.67 -23.31 4.00
C GLY A 417 16.54 -23.00 2.50
N ASN A 418 15.69 -22.05 2.11
CA ASN A 418 15.38 -21.70 0.72
C ASN A 418 15.52 -20.19 0.43
N VAL A 419 16.18 -19.43 1.30
CA VAL A 419 16.53 -18.01 1.05
C VAL A 419 17.46 -17.95 -0.18
N PRO A 420 17.14 -17.15 -1.21
CA PRO A 420 17.99 -17.00 -2.39
C PRO A 420 19.18 -16.07 -2.11
N GLU A 421 20.36 -16.42 -2.63
CA GLU A 421 21.57 -15.60 -2.41
C GLU A 421 21.62 -14.31 -3.26
N ASN A 422 20.81 -14.19 -4.33
CA ASN A 422 20.89 -13.11 -5.33
C ASN A 422 19.52 -12.68 -5.90
N GLU A 423 18.44 -12.78 -5.12
CA GLU A 423 17.10 -12.29 -5.50
C GLU A 423 16.64 -11.28 -4.43
N SER A 424 16.28 -10.04 -4.82
CA SER A 424 15.56 -9.11 -3.95
C SER A 424 14.05 -9.37 -4.04
N GLY A 425 13.24 -8.87 -3.09
CA GLY A 425 11.78 -8.95 -3.16
C GLY A 425 11.20 -10.36 -3.22
N TRP A 426 11.91 -11.37 -2.69
CA TRP A 426 11.55 -12.76 -2.90
C TRP A 426 10.32 -13.19 -2.09
N THR A 427 9.66 -14.26 -2.55
CA THR A 427 8.53 -14.90 -1.86
C THR A 427 8.79 -16.40 -1.72
N ARG A 428 8.43 -16.98 -0.57
CA ARG A 428 8.43 -18.43 -0.32
C ARG A 428 7.09 -18.86 0.27
N SER A 429 6.55 -19.96 -0.22
CA SER A 429 5.26 -20.51 0.20
C SER A 429 5.32 -22.02 0.35
N LYS A 430 4.56 -22.56 1.30
CA LYS A 430 4.42 -24.00 1.52
C LYS A 430 2.98 -24.34 1.87
N LYS A 431 2.41 -25.30 1.13
CA LYS A 431 1.06 -25.84 1.35
C LYS A 431 1.12 -26.99 2.35
N TYR A 432 0.13 -27.07 3.23
CA TYR A 432 -0.04 -28.11 4.23
C TYR A 432 -1.41 -28.76 4.13
N TYR A 433 -1.46 -30.05 4.52
CA TYR A 433 -2.68 -30.84 4.66
C TYR A 433 -3.61 -30.81 3.43
N GLU A 434 -3.02 -31.00 2.25
CA GLU A 434 -3.75 -31.00 0.96
C GLU A 434 -4.85 -32.09 0.93
N GLY A 435 -6.03 -31.69 0.41
CA GLY A 435 -7.25 -32.50 0.35
C GLY A 435 -8.08 -32.54 1.65
N THR A 436 -7.59 -31.97 2.75
CA THR A 436 -8.25 -32.03 4.07
C THR A 436 -9.21 -30.86 4.32
N LEU A 437 -9.81 -30.81 5.52
CA LEU A 437 -10.64 -29.68 5.97
C LEU A 437 -9.80 -28.48 6.43
N ASP A 438 -8.58 -28.74 6.88
CA ASP A 438 -7.61 -27.75 7.34
C ASP A 438 -6.49 -27.54 6.29
N GLU A 439 -6.82 -27.61 4.99
CA GLU A 439 -5.85 -27.27 3.93
C GLU A 439 -5.54 -25.77 3.95
N TYR A 440 -4.25 -25.41 4.04
CA TYR A 440 -3.78 -24.03 3.99
C TYR A 440 -2.39 -23.89 3.34
N THR A 441 -2.04 -22.67 2.97
CA THR A 441 -0.69 -22.27 2.55
C THR A 441 -0.17 -21.18 3.48
N MET A 442 1.05 -21.36 4.01
CA MET A 442 1.82 -20.31 4.67
C MET A 442 2.75 -19.64 3.65
N ILE A 443 2.92 -18.32 3.74
CA ILE A 443 3.69 -17.49 2.81
C ILE A 443 4.52 -16.47 3.59
N VAL A 444 5.78 -16.26 3.17
CA VAL A 444 6.61 -15.10 3.51
C VAL A 444 6.98 -14.38 2.22
N SER A 445 6.80 -13.06 2.18
CA SER A 445 7.20 -12.15 1.10
C SER A 445 8.00 -11.00 1.70
N LEU A 446 9.06 -10.57 1.02
CA LEU A 446 9.94 -9.47 1.45
C LEU A 446 9.83 -8.30 0.47
N SER A 447 10.14 -7.09 0.93
CA SER A 447 10.46 -5.96 0.04
C SER A 447 11.85 -6.12 -0.61
N ASP A 448 12.23 -5.18 -1.46
CA ASP A 448 13.59 -5.10 -2.01
C ASP A 448 14.66 -4.64 -0.99
N ASN A 449 14.25 -4.11 0.17
CA ASN A 449 15.13 -3.51 1.19
C ASN A 449 15.37 -4.40 2.43
N ALA A 450 14.73 -5.56 2.50
CA ALA A 450 14.76 -6.43 3.68
C ALA A 450 16.16 -7.01 3.99
N ALA A 451 16.46 -7.13 5.29
CA ALA A 451 17.69 -7.76 5.78
C ALA A 451 17.68 -9.30 5.60
N SER A 452 18.69 -9.99 6.13
CA SER A 452 18.71 -11.45 6.18
C SER A 452 17.55 -12.00 7.00
N PHE A 453 16.77 -12.93 6.43
CA PHE A 453 15.64 -13.59 7.09
C PHE A 453 15.99 -14.20 8.46
N ASP A 454 15.29 -13.78 9.51
CA ASP A 454 15.36 -14.40 10.83
C ASP A 454 14.27 -15.46 11.02
N GLU A 455 14.67 -16.59 11.63
CA GLU A 455 13.77 -17.73 11.82
C GLU A 455 12.87 -17.58 13.05
N SER A 456 13.27 -16.80 14.06
CA SER A 456 12.46 -16.51 15.25
C SER A 456 11.36 -15.51 14.92
N GLU A 457 11.72 -14.41 14.26
CA GLU A 457 10.76 -13.39 13.81
C GLU A 457 9.64 -14.02 12.96
N CYS A 458 9.98 -14.92 12.05
CA CYS A 458 8.99 -15.70 11.29
C CYS A 458 8.02 -16.49 12.18
N LYS A 459 8.50 -17.11 13.25
CA LYS A 459 7.66 -17.92 14.16
C LYS A 459 6.74 -17.04 14.99
N ASP A 460 7.26 -15.92 15.48
CA ASP A 460 6.52 -14.95 16.27
C ASP A 460 5.45 -14.24 15.42
N ALA A 461 5.77 -13.88 14.18
CA ALA A 461 4.84 -13.27 13.23
C ALA A 461 3.70 -14.21 12.82
N ILE A 462 4.02 -15.45 12.41
CA ILE A 462 3.04 -16.48 12.05
C ILE A 462 2.20 -16.87 13.28
N GLY A 463 2.84 -17.02 14.45
CA GLY A 463 2.16 -17.25 15.72
C GLY A 463 1.19 -16.11 16.09
N THR A 464 1.55 -14.86 15.81
CA THR A 464 0.69 -13.69 16.02
C THR A 464 -0.56 -13.73 15.13
N ILE A 465 -0.45 -14.13 13.86
CA ILE A 465 -1.62 -14.34 12.98
C ILE A 465 -2.51 -15.45 13.56
N ILE A 466 -1.94 -16.59 13.95
CA ILE A 466 -2.68 -17.73 14.51
C ILE A 466 -3.38 -17.36 15.82
N ASN A 467 -2.72 -16.59 16.69
CA ASN A 467 -3.29 -16.20 17.98
C ASN A 467 -4.32 -15.06 17.87
N GLY A 468 -4.17 -14.12 16.92
CA GLY A 468 -5.06 -12.97 16.76
C GLY A 468 -6.26 -13.19 15.82
N CYS A 469 -6.17 -14.09 14.84
CA CYS A 469 -7.20 -14.25 13.81
C CYS A 469 -8.22 -15.35 14.11
N ASP A 470 -8.95 -15.16 15.21
CA ASP A 470 -10.07 -15.99 15.64
C ASP A 470 -11.30 -15.89 14.74
N VAL A 471 -12.09 -16.98 14.71
CA VAL A 471 -13.40 -17.06 14.08
C VAL A 471 -14.39 -17.81 15.00
N PRO A 472 -15.51 -17.19 15.42
CA PRO A 472 -15.91 -15.81 15.18
C PRO A 472 -15.01 -14.80 15.91
N SER A 473 -14.75 -13.65 15.29
CA SER A 473 -13.96 -12.58 15.93
C SER A 473 -14.76 -11.93 17.06
N GLY A 474 -14.15 -11.81 18.25
CA GLY A 474 -14.75 -11.15 19.43
C GLY A 474 -15.94 -11.88 20.07
N GLY A 475 -16.23 -13.13 19.67
CA GLY A 475 -17.25 -13.98 20.26
C GLY A 475 -16.67 -15.22 20.96
N ASP A 476 -17.54 -16.09 21.47
CA ASP A 476 -17.11 -17.37 22.04
C ASP A 476 -16.51 -18.26 20.94
N ASN A 477 -15.22 -18.58 21.05
CA ASN A 477 -14.50 -19.51 20.17
C ASN A 477 -14.02 -20.75 20.94
N PRO A 478 -14.94 -21.60 21.47
CA PRO A 478 -14.60 -22.73 22.34
C PRO A 478 -13.75 -23.81 21.66
N MET A 479 -13.79 -23.89 20.32
CA MET A 479 -13.02 -24.82 19.50
C MET A 479 -11.71 -24.21 18.95
N ASN A 480 -11.41 -22.94 19.26
CA ASN A 480 -10.20 -22.22 18.86
C ASN A 480 -9.99 -22.23 17.33
N TRP A 481 -11.05 -22.01 16.55
CA TRP A 481 -11.01 -21.92 15.08
C TRP A 481 -10.31 -20.64 14.61
N LYS A 482 -9.44 -20.77 13.61
CA LYS A 482 -8.64 -19.66 13.07
C LYS A 482 -8.97 -19.41 11.60
N GLY A 483 -9.07 -18.14 11.22
CA GLY A 483 -9.50 -17.70 9.88
C GLY A 483 -8.35 -17.39 8.91
N GLY A 484 -7.11 -17.50 9.38
CA GLY A 484 -5.95 -17.01 8.65
C GLY A 484 -5.91 -15.48 8.55
N GLY A 485 -4.90 -14.96 7.85
CA GLY A 485 -4.67 -13.53 7.75
C GLY A 485 -3.28 -13.19 7.22
N LYS A 486 -3.01 -11.89 7.16
CA LYS A 486 -1.73 -11.29 6.77
C LYS A 486 -1.18 -10.47 7.94
N ARG A 487 0.11 -10.55 8.24
CA ARG A 487 0.83 -9.63 9.11
C ARG A 487 1.93 -8.94 8.31
N VAL A 488 1.98 -7.62 8.40
CA VAL A 488 3.13 -6.81 7.97
C VAL A 488 3.92 -6.44 9.22
N GLU A 489 5.23 -6.65 9.19
CA GLU A 489 6.16 -6.46 10.30
C GLU A 489 7.54 -6.15 9.71
N GLY A 490 7.97 -4.89 9.84
CA GLY A 490 9.06 -4.35 9.04
C GLY A 490 8.88 -4.59 7.54
N GLU A 491 9.97 -4.90 6.84
CA GLU A 491 10.01 -5.22 5.42
C GLU A 491 9.38 -6.58 5.04
N TYR A 492 8.79 -7.31 6.01
CA TYR A 492 8.25 -8.64 5.82
C TYR A 492 6.72 -8.66 5.81
N THR A 493 6.16 -9.45 4.89
CA THR A 493 4.76 -9.85 4.88
C THR A 493 4.65 -11.35 5.13
N TYR A 494 4.02 -11.71 6.25
CA TYR A 494 3.66 -13.07 6.63
C TYR A 494 2.18 -13.31 6.31
N THR A 495 1.81 -14.48 5.80
CA THR A 495 0.43 -14.77 5.40
C THR A 495 0.05 -16.24 5.58
N ILE A 496 -1.19 -16.47 6.02
CA ILE A 496 -1.81 -17.79 6.18
C ILE A 496 -3.13 -17.81 5.40
N ASN A 497 -3.14 -18.51 4.26
CA ASN A 497 -4.30 -18.66 3.39
C ASN A 497 -4.95 -20.03 3.60
N ILE A 498 -6.15 -20.08 4.17
CA ILE A 498 -6.94 -21.31 4.36
C ILE A 498 -7.87 -21.51 3.14
N TYR A 499 -7.90 -22.71 2.56
CA TYR A 499 -8.63 -22.96 1.30
C TYR A 499 -10.11 -23.30 1.50
N ARG A 500 -10.46 -24.06 2.55
CA ARG A 500 -11.80 -24.63 2.74
C ARG A 500 -12.79 -23.57 3.24
N THR A 501 -13.61 -23.04 2.33
CA THR A 501 -14.68 -22.06 2.59
C THR A 501 -16.08 -22.67 2.65
N ASN A 502 -16.24 -23.93 2.24
CA ASN A 502 -17.50 -24.68 2.14
C ASN A 502 -17.79 -25.55 3.38
N ARG A 503 -17.24 -25.17 4.54
CA ARG A 503 -17.47 -25.80 5.85
C ARG A 503 -18.74 -25.21 6.53
N PRO A 504 -19.27 -25.82 7.61
CA PRO A 504 -20.40 -25.26 8.35
C PRO A 504 -20.15 -23.81 8.80
N TRP A 505 -21.12 -22.92 8.58
CA TRP A 505 -21.00 -21.50 8.96
C TRP A 505 -22.25 -21.01 9.72
N PRO A 506 -22.11 -20.39 10.92
CA PRO A 506 -20.86 -20.15 11.65
C PRO A 506 -20.14 -21.46 12.06
N PRO A 507 -18.83 -21.40 12.38
CA PRO A 507 -18.06 -22.60 12.73
C PRO A 507 -18.66 -23.35 13.94
N PRO A 508 -18.53 -24.69 14.01
CA PRO A 508 -19.09 -25.47 15.11
C PRO A 508 -18.53 -25.05 16.48
N GLU A 509 -19.41 -24.74 17.44
CA GLU A 509 -19.07 -24.42 18.84
C GLU A 509 -18.62 -25.67 19.65
N LYS A 510 -18.77 -26.87 19.08
CA LYS A 510 -18.30 -28.12 19.67
C LYS A 510 -18.09 -29.17 18.59
N SER A 511 -17.22 -30.12 18.83
CA SER A 511 -17.14 -31.33 18.02
C SER A 511 -18.45 -32.13 18.10
N THR A 512 -18.80 -32.80 17.00
CA THR A 512 -19.96 -33.72 16.94
C THR A 512 -19.56 -35.02 16.24
N GLN A 513 -20.33 -36.08 16.48
CA GLN A 513 -20.09 -37.39 15.86
C GLN A 513 -21.38 -38.19 15.67
N ALA A 514 -21.37 -39.07 14.68
CA ALA A 514 -22.18 -40.28 14.68
C ALA A 514 -21.26 -41.50 14.65
N CYS A 515 -21.69 -42.61 15.26
CA CYS A 515 -20.95 -43.86 15.16
C CYS A 515 -21.86 -45.06 15.34
N GLU A 516 -21.74 -46.03 14.43
CA GLU A 516 -22.42 -47.31 14.49
C GLU A 516 -21.40 -48.44 14.30
N GLY A 517 -21.41 -49.41 15.22
CA GLY A 517 -20.60 -50.61 15.15
C GLY A 517 -21.48 -51.86 15.05
N TRP A 518 -21.11 -52.79 14.17
CA TRP A 518 -21.85 -54.04 13.98
C TRP A 518 -20.93 -55.25 13.85
N TYR A 519 -21.43 -56.40 14.29
CA TYR A 519 -20.71 -57.67 14.29
C TYR A 519 -20.62 -58.31 12.88
N LYS A 520 -19.44 -58.80 12.49
CA LYS A 520 -19.18 -59.52 11.24
C LYS A 520 -18.26 -60.73 11.46
N PHE A 521 -18.84 -61.84 11.93
CA PHE A 521 -18.23 -63.19 12.07
C PHE A 521 -16.95 -63.31 12.91
N ILE A 522 -15.85 -62.67 12.50
CA ILE A 522 -14.53 -62.70 13.16
C ILE A 522 -14.02 -61.30 13.55
N PHE A 523 -14.68 -60.23 13.10
CA PHE A 523 -14.36 -58.84 13.46
C PHE A 523 -15.64 -58.04 13.76
N GLN A 524 -15.44 -56.84 14.29
CA GLN A 524 -16.47 -55.81 14.45
C GLN A 524 -16.15 -54.65 13.52
N SER A 525 -17.09 -54.25 12.68
CA SER A 525 -16.96 -53.13 11.74
C SER A 525 -17.60 -51.88 12.34
N TYR A 526 -17.11 -50.71 11.91
CA TYR A 526 -17.57 -49.41 12.37
C TYR A 526 -17.72 -48.45 11.18
N ASP A 527 -18.82 -47.71 11.17
CA ASP A 527 -18.94 -46.42 10.49
C ASP A 527 -18.87 -45.33 11.55
N MET A 528 -18.01 -44.34 11.34
CA MET A 528 -17.87 -43.16 12.20
C MET A 528 -17.88 -41.90 11.34
N TYR A 529 -18.63 -40.91 11.77
CA TYR A 529 -18.74 -39.60 11.12
C TYR A 529 -18.41 -38.53 12.15
N GLY A 530 -17.84 -37.41 11.72
CA GLY A 530 -17.52 -36.31 12.63
C GLY A 530 -17.48 -34.94 11.97
N ALA A 531 -17.62 -33.91 12.80
CA ALA A 531 -17.40 -32.51 12.44
C ALA A 531 -16.73 -31.78 13.60
N GLY A 532 -15.80 -30.89 13.28
CA GLY A 532 -15.05 -30.10 14.24
C GLY A 532 -13.89 -30.82 14.95
N TRP A 533 -13.47 -32.00 14.48
CA TRP A 533 -12.31 -32.77 14.99
C TRP A 533 -11.73 -33.66 13.88
N ALA A 534 -10.52 -34.18 14.07
CA ALA A 534 -9.79 -35.01 13.08
C ALA A 534 -9.74 -34.38 11.66
N THR A 535 -9.42 -33.09 11.59
CA THR A 535 -9.62 -32.23 10.39
C THR A 535 -8.46 -32.19 9.39
N TYR A 536 -7.26 -32.67 9.76
CA TYR A 536 -6.01 -32.38 9.03
C TYR A 536 -5.17 -33.62 8.66
N ASP A 537 -5.56 -34.84 9.04
CA ASP A 537 -4.64 -35.99 9.03
C ASP A 537 -5.20 -37.33 8.55
N TYR A 538 -6.42 -37.35 7.97
CA TYR A 538 -7.12 -38.57 7.55
C TYR A 538 -7.23 -39.60 8.70
N GLY A 539 -7.37 -39.08 9.92
CA GLY A 539 -7.46 -39.83 11.17
C GLY A 539 -6.18 -40.54 11.63
N GLN A 540 -5.02 -40.34 11.00
CA GLN A 540 -3.80 -41.11 11.29
C GLN A 540 -3.15 -40.79 12.65
N LYS A 541 -3.01 -39.50 12.97
CA LYS A 541 -2.41 -38.94 14.19
C LYS A 541 -3.46 -38.60 15.26
N SER A 542 -4.72 -38.42 14.87
CA SER A 542 -5.88 -38.18 15.73
C SER A 542 -6.52 -39.53 16.13
N LEU A 543 -7.40 -40.08 15.30
CA LEU A 543 -8.20 -41.27 15.61
C LEU A 543 -7.39 -42.57 15.77
N MET A 544 -6.61 -42.97 14.77
CA MET A 544 -5.87 -44.24 14.77
C MET A 544 -4.87 -44.33 15.92
N LYS A 545 -4.26 -43.20 16.30
CA LYS A 545 -3.35 -43.08 17.45
C LYS A 545 -4.02 -43.52 18.75
N GLU A 546 -5.29 -43.18 18.96
CA GLU A 546 -6.04 -43.49 20.18
C GLU A 546 -6.83 -44.83 20.07
N ILE A 547 -7.26 -45.21 18.87
CA ILE A 547 -7.91 -46.51 18.61
C ILE A 547 -6.95 -47.67 18.90
N ASN A 548 -5.71 -47.61 18.40
CA ASN A 548 -4.73 -48.69 18.49
C ASN A 548 -4.42 -49.16 19.93
N PRO A 549 -4.07 -48.29 20.89
CA PRO A 549 -3.82 -48.70 22.27
C PRO A 549 -5.08 -49.22 22.95
N CYS A 550 -6.27 -48.68 22.66
CA CYS A 550 -7.50 -49.16 23.27
C CYS A 550 -7.95 -50.52 22.71
N CYS A 551 -7.85 -50.75 21.41
CA CYS A 551 -8.26 -52.02 20.78
C CYS A 551 -7.20 -53.13 20.96
N GLY A 552 -5.93 -52.74 21.05
CA GLY A 552 -4.77 -53.63 21.07
C GLY A 552 -4.06 -53.61 19.72
N SER A 553 -2.73 -53.43 19.74
CA SER A 553 -1.91 -53.29 18.52
C SER A 553 -2.14 -54.43 17.52
N GLY A 554 -2.34 -54.08 16.24
CA GLY A 554 -2.65 -55.01 15.17
C GLY A 554 -4.13 -55.44 15.06
N SER A 555 -5.01 -54.97 15.95
CA SER A 555 -6.45 -55.27 15.87
C SER A 555 -7.19 -54.40 14.85
N LEU A 556 -6.67 -53.19 14.56
CA LEU A 556 -7.27 -52.25 13.61
C LEU A 556 -6.95 -52.65 12.17
N THR A 557 -7.97 -52.90 11.36
CA THR A 557 -7.84 -53.29 9.94
C THR A 557 -8.93 -52.61 9.08
N GLY A 558 -8.78 -52.63 7.76
CA GLY A 558 -9.81 -52.12 6.83
C GLY A 558 -10.09 -50.61 6.95
N TRP A 559 -9.08 -49.81 7.30
CA TRP A 559 -9.21 -48.36 7.50
C TRP A 559 -9.43 -47.61 6.18
N THR A 560 -10.52 -46.84 6.10
CA THR A 560 -10.69 -45.72 5.17
C THR A 560 -11.06 -44.47 5.97
N PHE A 561 -10.71 -43.30 5.44
CA PHE A 561 -11.07 -42.01 6.01
C PHE A 561 -11.17 -41.00 4.87
N ASP A 562 -12.36 -40.44 4.70
CA ASP A 562 -12.72 -39.61 3.56
C ASP A 562 -13.34 -38.30 4.09
N TYR A 563 -12.75 -37.17 3.72
CA TYR A 563 -13.37 -35.86 3.94
C TYR A 563 -14.45 -35.64 2.89
N PHE A 564 -15.60 -35.12 3.32
CA PHE A 564 -16.63 -34.71 2.38
C PHE A 564 -16.25 -33.37 1.75
N ASP A 565 -16.74 -33.11 0.53
CA ASP A 565 -16.50 -31.82 -0.12
C ASP A 565 -17.36 -30.73 0.50
N GLU A 566 -18.64 -31.01 0.72
CA GLU A 566 -19.56 -30.24 1.55
C GLU A 566 -20.07 -31.13 2.71
N PRO A 567 -20.46 -30.56 3.86
CA PRO A 567 -21.02 -31.32 4.97
C PRO A 567 -22.26 -32.14 4.60
N ASP A 568 -22.45 -33.29 5.24
CA ASP A 568 -23.64 -34.13 5.00
C ASP A 568 -24.93 -33.50 5.57
N GLU A 569 -26.07 -34.18 5.37
CA GLU A 569 -27.38 -33.73 5.87
C GLU A 569 -27.47 -33.59 7.41
N ASN A 570 -26.50 -34.14 8.14
CA ASN A 570 -26.37 -34.04 9.60
C ASN A 570 -25.31 -33.01 10.03
N GLY A 571 -24.58 -32.41 9.09
CA GLY A 571 -23.49 -31.48 9.32
C GLY A 571 -22.13 -32.12 9.59
N TYR A 572 -21.94 -33.42 9.33
CA TYR A 572 -20.64 -34.08 9.43
C TYR A 572 -19.73 -33.68 8.26
N GLU A 573 -18.44 -33.51 8.53
CA GLU A 573 -17.43 -33.06 7.55
C GLU A 573 -16.56 -34.23 7.02
N TRP A 574 -16.63 -35.41 7.64
CA TRP A 574 -15.89 -36.61 7.22
C TRP A 574 -16.57 -37.92 7.63
N HIS A 575 -16.14 -39.02 6.99
CA HIS A 575 -16.47 -40.40 7.32
C HIS A 575 -15.20 -41.24 7.47
N ALA A 576 -15.23 -42.17 8.42
CA ALA A 576 -14.20 -43.17 8.67
C ALA A 576 -14.84 -44.54 8.80
N PHE A 577 -14.31 -45.52 8.07
CA PHE A 577 -14.71 -46.92 8.15
C PHE A 577 -13.53 -47.77 8.60
N PHE A 578 -13.77 -48.70 9.53
CA PHE A 578 -12.71 -49.59 10.01
C PHE A 578 -13.24 -50.88 10.63
N HIS A 579 -12.32 -51.78 10.96
CA HIS A 579 -12.58 -53.04 11.65
C HIS A 579 -11.69 -53.17 12.87
N THR A 580 -12.22 -53.80 13.92
CA THR A 580 -11.44 -54.18 15.11
C THR A 580 -11.76 -55.62 15.55
N ALA A 581 -11.00 -56.14 16.51
CA ALA A 581 -11.34 -57.37 17.22
C ALA A 581 -12.73 -57.27 17.90
N ILE A 582 -13.39 -58.42 18.07
CA ILE A 582 -14.72 -58.50 18.69
C ILE A 582 -14.69 -58.05 20.16
N GLY A 583 -15.69 -57.27 20.59
CA GLY A 583 -15.87 -56.88 22.00
C GLY A 583 -15.11 -55.62 22.42
N THR A 584 -14.46 -54.92 21.47
CA THR A 584 -13.80 -53.62 21.69
C THR A 584 -14.81 -52.48 21.84
N ARG A 585 -15.98 -52.54 21.19
CA ARG A 585 -16.99 -51.46 21.14
C ARG A 585 -17.29 -50.89 22.52
N ARG A 586 -17.69 -51.75 23.45
CA ARG A 586 -18.03 -51.34 24.82
C ARG A 586 -16.85 -50.83 25.65
N ARG A 587 -15.61 -51.19 25.30
CA ARG A 587 -14.40 -50.76 26.01
C ARG A 587 -13.87 -49.41 25.51
N CYS A 588 -13.96 -49.17 24.20
CA CYS A 588 -13.24 -48.09 23.52
C CYS A 588 -14.14 -46.99 22.94
N PHE A 589 -15.39 -47.33 22.61
CA PHE A 589 -16.19 -46.58 21.67
C PHE A 589 -17.59 -46.20 22.20
N ASP A 590 -18.20 -47.04 23.06
CA ASP A 590 -19.47 -46.74 23.75
C ASP A 590 -19.36 -45.60 24.76
N ASN A 591 -18.17 -45.43 25.33
CA ASN A 591 -17.85 -44.47 26.37
C ASN A 591 -17.21 -43.18 25.84
N ASN A 592 -17.09 -43.04 24.52
CA ASN A 592 -16.37 -41.96 23.84
C ASN A 592 -14.90 -41.76 24.24
N ASN A 593 -14.27 -42.68 24.97
CA ASN A 593 -12.91 -42.47 25.47
C ASN A 593 -11.89 -42.24 24.33
N VAL A 594 -12.01 -43.01 23.25
CA VAL A 594 -11.14 -42.87 22.06
C VAL A 594 -11.46 -41.59 21.29
N GLN A 595 -12.75 -41.28 21.11
CA GLN A 595 -13.17 -40.09 20.37
C GLN A 595 -12.76 -38.80 21.10
N CYS A 596 -13.01 -38.72 22.41
CA CYS A 596 -12.56 -37.64 23.29
C CYS A 596 -11.03 -37.44 23.24
N ALA A 597 -10.25 -38.52 23.30
CA ALA A 597 -8.79 -38.45 23.22
C ALA A 597 -8.29 -37.97 21.84
N ALA A 598 -9.09 -38.14 20.78
CA ALA A 598 -8.82 -37.68 19.42
C ALA A 598 -9.44 -36.29 19.10
N GLY A 599 -9.95 -35.56 20.11
CA GLY A 599 -10.56 -34.22 19.96
C GLY A 599 -12.06 -34.20 19.68
N GLY A 600 -12.69 -35.37 19.57
CA GLY A 600 -14.13 -35.54 19.41
C GLY A 600 -14.93 -35.37 20.71
N PRO A 601 -16.26 -35.60 20.66
CA PRO A 601 -17.14 -35.51 21.82
C PRO A 601 -16.70 -36.41 22.99
N CYS A 602 -16.71 -35.86 24.20
CA CYS A 602 -16.45 -36.60 25.44
C CYS A 602 -17.72 -37.09 26.15
N ASP A 603 -18.89 -36.57 25.73
CA ASP A 603 -20.22 -36.87 26.26
C ASP A 603 -21.22 -37.16 25.13
N GLY A 604 -22.42 -37.64 25.49
CA GLY A 604 -23.44 -38.08 24.53
C GLY A 604 -23.19 -39.48 23.97
N GLY A 605 -24.19 -40.37 24.09
CA GLY A 605 -24.03 -41.82 23.92
C GLY A 605 -23.28 -42.25 22.65
N GLY A 606 -22.11 -42.88 22.85
CA GLY A 606 -21.16 -43.30 21.83
C GLY A 606 -21.64 -44.43 20.89
N CYS A 607 -20.69 -45.16 20.30
CA CYS A 607 -20.96 -46.03 19.16
C CYS A 607 -22.11 -47.03 19.38
N LYS A 608 -23.20 -46.85 18.63
CA LYS A 608 -24.42 -47.66 18.74
C LYS A 608 -24.28 -48.95 17.92
N GLY A 609 -25.32 -49.79 17.92
CA GLY A 609 -25.35 -51.03 17.14
C GLY A 609 -25.12 -52.29 17.98
N ASN A 610 -24.49 -53.33 17.39
CA ASN A 610 -24.35 -54.65 18.01
C ASN A 610 -22.90 -55.19 18.02
N GLY A 611 -22.63 -56.07 18.99
CA GLY A 611 -21.30 -56.63 19.29
C GLY A 611 -20.62 -55.98 20.49
#